data_AF-A0A377QXV0-F1
#
_entry.id   AF-A0A377QXV0-F1
#
_cell.length_a   1.000
_cell.length_b   1.000
_cell.length_c   1.000
_cell.angle_alpha   90.00
_cell.angle_beta   90.00
_cell.angle_gamma   90.00
#
_symmetry.space_group_name_H-M   'P 1'
#
loop_
_entity.id
_entity.type
_entity.pdbx_description
1 polymer ?
#
loop_
_entity_poly.entity_id
_entity_poly.type
_entity_poly.pdbx_seq_one_letter_code
_entity_poly.pdbx_strand_id
1 'polypeptide(L)'
;MNPLTIAVHGQEHTPLEIIGKMANRHGLIAGATGTGKTVTLRKMAESFSSLGIPVFLADVKGDLSGLCNAGSDTGKVGERMAEFGLDKTSYLQGFPTRFWDVYGETGIPVRVTVSEMGPMLLSRLMNLNDTQEGLLNLVFKAADDQGWHLIDLKDLRGMLQYVAEHAKEYRTQYGNVSAASVGAIQRQLLTLENEGAQSFFGEPALNLHDWLQTEGSRGVINILNAEKLMRSPRLYSAFLLWFLAELFETLPEVGDLAQPKFVMFFDEAHLMFDNAAPALLEQVEQVVRLIRSKGVGVYFVTQNPLDLPDTILGQLGNRVQHALRAFTPRDQKAVKAAADTFRSNPGVKVAEVITGLGVGEALVSFLDEKGMPVPVERAFVLPPQSQLAPLSAEERAARFQNDILYRHYKDAVDNFSAYEALQQLAAEQAAAPQPANPTAQADTPAAAEKKQPGLIEGFLGGLFGSRKKANQGLGYDLADSIGNKINKQVTNAISRSVMGVIKNMMK
;
A
#
# COMPACT_ATOMS: atom_id res chain seq x y z
N MET A 1 -21.32 -12.92 -22.86
CA MET A 1 -21.42 -12.36 -21.49
C MET A 1 -21.17 -13.50 -20.56
N ASN A 2 -20.22 -13.38 -19.63
CA ASN A 2 -19.89 -14.47 -18.70
C ASN A 2 -20.47 -14.09 -17.33
N PRO A 3 -21.76 -14.37 -17.08
CA PRO A 3 -22.33 -14.13 -15.77
C PRO A 3 -21.68 -15.07 -14.74
N LEU A 4 -21.52 -14.56 -13.52
CA LEU A 4 -20.94 -15.28 -12.40
C LEU A 4 -22.02 -15.60 -11.38
N THR A 5 -22.49 -16.84 -11.35
CA THR A 5 -23.45 -17.26 -10.33
C THR A 5 -22.81 -17.27 -8.95
N ILE A 6 -23.30 -16.38 -8.07
CA ILE A 6 -22.82 -16.24 -6.69
C ILE A 6 -23.78 -16.90 -5.70
N ALA A 7 -25.07 -16.78 -5.96
CA ALA A 7 -26.14 -17.27 -5.09
C ALA A 7 -27.29 -17.85 -5.92
N VAL A 8 -28.19 -18.58 -5.27
CA VAL A 8 -29.42 -19.12 -5.87
C VAL A 8 -30.63 -18.76 -5.02
N HIS A 9 -31.78 -18.48 -5.65
CA HIS A 9 -33.01 -18.10 -4.96
C HIS A 9 -34.20 -18.98 -5.38
N GLY A 10 -35.18 -19.12 -4.48
CA GLY A 10 -36.38 -19.93 -4.72
C GLY A 10 -36.14 -21.45 -4.72
N GLN A 11 -37.24 -22.22 -4.84
CA GLN A 11 -37.19 -23.69 -4.86
C GLN A 11 -36.55 -24.26 -6.13
N GLU A 12 -36.56 -23.49 -7.21
CA GLU A 12 -35.95 -23.88 -8.50
C GLU A 12 -34.46 -23.53 -8.59
N HIS A 13 -33.87 -22.99 -7.51
CA HIS A 13 -32.47 -22.56 -7.44
C HIS A 13 -32.07 -21.59 -8.57
N THR A 14 -32.94 -20.62 -8.86
CA THR A 14 -32.69 -19.61 -9.89
C THR A 14 -31.40 -18.84 -9.59
N PRO A 15 -30.46 -18.72 -10.53
CA PRO A 15 -29.16 -18.10 -10.28
C PRO A 15 -29.27 -16.58 -10.09
N LEU A 16 -28.53 -16.07 -9.12
CA LEU A 16 -28.24 -14.65 -8.95
C LEU A 16 -26.78 -14.39 -9.30
N GLU A 17 -26.59 -13.53 -10.29
CA GLU A 17 -25.32 -13.45 -11.02
C GLU A 17 -24.72 -12.04 -11.01
N ILE A 18 -23.40 -11.98 -10.94
CA ILE A 18 -22.66 -10.76 -11.25
C ILE A 18 -22.31 -10.79 -12.73
N ILE A 19 -22.74 -9.77 -13.46
CA ILE A 19 -22.35 -9.56 -14.84
C ILE A 19 -20.91 -9.01 -14.86
N GLY A 20 -19.99 -9.62 -15.61
CA GLY A 20 -18.59 -9.20 -15.68
C GLY A 20 -18.39 -7.68 -15.90
N LYS A 21 -19.08 -7.09 -16.89
CA LYS A 21 -19.03 -5.63 -17.16
C LYS A 21 -19.56 -4.74 -16.02
N MET A 22 -20.28 -5.32 -15.06
CA MET A 22 -20.83 -4.64 -13.88
C MET A 22 -20.00 -4.88 -12.62
N ALA A 23 -18.99 -5.75 -12.67
CA ALA A 23 -18.16 -6.07 -11.52
C ALA A 23 -17.24 -4.92 -11.07
N ASN A 24 -16.96 -3.93 -11.93
CA ASN A 24 -16.24 -2.70 -11.56
C ASN A 24 -17.15 -1.59 -11.00
N ARG A 25 -18.46 -1.83 -10.83
CA ARG A 25 -19.38 -0.90 -10.16
C ARG A 25 -19.43 -1.10 -8.64
N HIS A 26 -18.33 -1.62 -8.11
CA HIS A 26 -18.08 -1.86 -6.69
C HIS A 26 -19.13 -2.74 -6.02
N GLY A 27 -18.93 -3.05 -4.75
CA GLY A 27 -19.92 -3.77 -3.98
C GLY A 27 -19.74 -3.77 -2.48
N LEU A 28 -20.78 -4.25 -1.80
CA LEU A 28 -20.85 -4.38 -0.36
C LEU A 28 -21.19 -5.82 0.02
N ILE A 29 -20.41 -6.39 0.94
CA ILE A 29 -20.74 -7.63 1.65
C ILE A 29 -20.85 -7.28 3.14
N ALA A 30 -22.07 -7.29 3.67
CA ALA A 30 -22.34 -6.89 5.05
C ALA A 30 -23.03 -7.99 5.87
N GLY A 31 -22.90 -7.95 7.20
CA GLY A 31 -23.58 -8.87 8.11
C GLY A 31 -22.77 -9.20 9.38
N ALA A 32 -23.41 -9.74 10.41
CA ALA A 32 -22.74 -10.03 11.68
C ALA A 32 -21.64 -11.10 11.54
N THR A 33 -20.81 -11.28 12.57
CA THR A 33 -19.78 -12.34 12.60
C THR A 33 -20.41 -13.73 12.51
N GLY A 34 -19.84 -14.59 11.67
CA GLY A 34 -20.27 -15.99 11.50
C GLY A 34 -21.51 -16.21 10.61
N THR A 35 -22.04 -15.17 9.96
CA THR A 35 -23.28 -15.28 9.17
C THR A 35 -23.06 -15.75 7.72
N GLY A 36 -21.85 -15.59 7.19
CA GLY A 36 -21.50 -16.06 5.83
C GLY A 36 -20.66 -15.08 4.99
N LYS A 37 -20.28 -13.91 5.51
CA LYS A 37 -19.50 -12.90 4.76
C LYS A 37 -18.25 -13.47 4.07
N THR A 38 -17.40 -14.19 4.81
CA THR A 38 -16.16 -14.79 4.28
C THR A 38 -16.47 -15.81 3.17
N VAL A 39 -17.59 -16.54 3.28
CA VAL A 39 -18.04 -17.49 2.25
C VAL A 39 -18.42 -16.76 0.96
N THR A 40 -19.16 -15.65 1.07
CA THR A 40 -19.47 -14.80 -0.10
C THR A 40 -18.22 -14.19 -0.72
N LEU A 41 -17.32 -13.63 0.10
CA LEU A 41 -16.04 -13.06 -0.36
C LEU A 41 -15.28 -14.11 -1.16
N ARG A 42 -15.10 -15.32 -0.61
CA ARG A 42 -14.43 -16.44 -1.28
C ARG A 42 -15.13 -16.80 -2.58
N LYS A 43 -16.44 -17.03 -2.57
CA LYS A 43 -17.19 -17.41 -3.78
C LYS A 43 -17.06 -16.36 -4.88
N MET A 44 -17.10 -15.08 -4.55
CA MET A 44 -16.90 -14.00 -5.51
C MET A 44 -15.46 -13.93 -6.03
N ALA A 45 -14.45 -14.02 -5.16
CA ALA A 45 -13.04 -14.02 -5.54
C ALA A 45 -12.69 -15.20 -6.48
N GLU A 46 -13.16 -16.40 -6.16
CA GLU A 46 -13.02 -17.61 -7.00
C GLU A 46 -13.68 -17.42 -8.37
N SER A 47 -14.87 -16.80 -8.39
CA SER A 47 -15.61 -16.53 -9.62
C SER A 47 -14.87 -15.52 -10.51
N PHE A 48 -14.34 -14.44 -9.92
CA PHE A 48 -13.52 -13.48 -10.66
C PHE A 48 -12.21 -14.10 -11.19
N SER A 49 -11.49 -14.85 -10.36
CA SER A 49 -10.30 -15.59 -10.78
C SER A 49 -10.61 -16.53 -11.95
N SER A 50 -11.74 -17.25 -11.91
CA SER A 50 -12.16 -18.15 -13.00
C SER A 50 -12.38 -17.44 -14.34
N LEU A 51 -12.71 -16.14 -14.34
CA LEU A 51 -12.84 -15.32 -15.56
C LEU A 51 -11.53 -14.70 -16.04
N GLY A 52 -10.41 -15.01 -15.39
CA GLY A 52 -9.14 -14.37 -15.72
C GLY A 52 -8.99 -12.98 -15.10
N ILE A 53 -9.82 -12.62 -14.12
CA ILE A 53 -9.73 -11.33 -13.41
C ILE A 53 -8.83 -11.52 -12.19
N PRO A 54 -7.65 -10.89 -12.11
CA PRO A 54 -6.82 -10.93 -10.92
C PRO A 54 -7.54 -10.27 -9.74
N VAL A 55 -7.33 -10.81 -8.55
CA VAL A 55 -8.02 -10.41 -7.32
C VAL A 55 -7.01 -10.03 -6.26
N PHE A 56 -7.32 -9.02 -5.44
CA PHE A 56 -6.61 -8.71 -4.20
C PHE A 56 -7.53 -8.88 -3.00
N LEU A 57 -7.04 -9.55 -1.96
CA LEU A 57 -7.73 -9.78 -0.68
C LEU A 57 -6.84 -9.29 0.46
N ALA A 58 -7.33 -8.35 1.26
CA ALA A 58 -6.72 -8.03 2.55
C ALA A 58 -7.24 -9.00 3.63
N ASP A 59 -6.45 -10.02 3.96
CA ASP A 59 -6.84 -11.07 4.91
C ASP A 59 -6.42 -10.69 6.34
N VAL A 60 -7.35 -10.05 7.04
CA VAL A 60 -7.19 -9.61 8.43
C VAL A 60 -7.40 -10.75 9.44
N LYS A 61 -8.08 -11.84 9.03
CA LYS A 61 -8.42 -12.98 9.90
C LYS A 61 -7.45 -14.16 9.75
N GLY A 62 -6.65 -14.19 8.69
CA GLY A 62 -5.76 -15.29 8.34
C GLY A 62 -6.50 -16.53 7.81
N ASP A 63 -7.77 -16.38 7.42
CA ASP A 63 -8.66 -17.49 7.12
C ASP A 63 -8.84 -17.75 5.62
N LEU A 64 -8.13 -17.03 4.72
CA LEU A 64 -8.32 -17.12 3.27
C LEU A 64 -7.26 -17.97 2.55
N SER A 65 -6.22 -18.44 3.26
CA SER A 65 -5.08 -19.14 2.63
C SER A 65 -5.43 -20.46 1.92
N GLY A 66 -6.54 -21.09 2.31
CA GLY A 66 -7.05 -22.32 1.68
C GLY A 66 -7.52 -22.15 0.22
N LEU A 67 -7.64 -20.92 -0.30
CA LEU A 67 -8.06 -20.65 -1.68
C LEU A 67 -7.20 -21.37 -2.75
N CYS A 68 -5.95 -21.70 -2.43
CA CYS A 68 -5.03 -22.37 -3.36
C CYS A 68 -5.28 -23.88 -3.54
N ASN A 69 -6.02 -24.51 -2.63
CA ASN A 69 -6.33 -25.94 -2.66
C ASN A 69 -7.80 -26.17 -3.01
N ALA A 70 -8.09 -27.30 -3.64
CA ALA A 70 -9.47 -27.72 -3.86
C ALA A 70 -10.18 -27.97 -2.52
N GLY A 71 -11.48 -27.66 -2.47
CA GLY A 71 -12.33 -28.00 -1.34
C GLY A 71 -12.54 -29.51 -1.20
N SER A 72 -13.36 -29.88 -0.21
CA SER A 72 -13.73 -31.27 0.06
C SER A 72 -15.24 -31.47 -0.15
N ASP A 73 -15.64 -32.64 -0.64
CA ASP A 73 -17.05 -33.02 -0.83
C ASP A 73 -17.70 -33.55 0.46
N THR A 74 -17.06 -33.29 1.61
CA THR A 74 -17.50 -33.70 2.94
C THR A 74 -17.83 -32.48 3.83
N GLY A 75 -18.50 -32.73 4.95
CA GLY A 75 -18.93 -31.70 5.89
C GLY A 75 -19.90 -30.69 5.27
N LYS A 76 -19.87 -29.45 5.75
CA LYS A 76 -20.82 -28.40 5.33
C LYS A 76 -20.78 -28.10 3.83
N VAL A 77 -19.61 -28.18 3.19
CA VAL A 77 -19.49 -27.93 1.74
C VAL A 77 -20.15 -29.06 0.97
N GLY A 78 -19.88 -30.32 1.32
CA GLY A 78 -20.53 -31.48 0.73
C GLY A 78 -22.05 -31.48 0.87
N GLU A 79 -22.56 -31.14 2.05
CA GLU A 79 -24.01 -31.01 2.31
C GLU A 79 -24.65 -29.96 1.37
N ARG A 80 -24.03 -28.77 1.26
CA ARG A 80 -24.51 -27.70 0.36
C ARG A 80 -24.38 -28.06 -1.12
N MET A 81 -23.34 -28.80 -1.50
CA MET A 81 -23.21 -29.30 -2.87
C MET A 81 -24.32 -30.27 -3.23
N ALA A 82 -24.67 -31.19 -2.32
CA ALA A 82 -25.79 -32.10 -2.51
C ALA A 82 -27.14 -31.37 -2.58
N GLU A 83 -27.34 -30.36 -1.73
CA GLU A 83 -28.54 -29.50 -1.74
C GLU A 83 -28.74 -28.80 -3.09
N PHE A 84 -27.68 -28.24 -3.67
CA PHE A 84 -27.77 -27.48 -4.94
C PHE A 84 -27.49 -28.32 -6.20
N GLY A 85 -27.29 -29.64 -6.07
CA GLY A 85 -27.02 -30.53 -7.19
C GLY A 85 -25.68 -30.25 -7.90
N LEU A 86 -24.67 -29.80 -7.17
CA LEU A 86 -23.34 -29.49 -7.71
C LEU A 86 -22.51 -30.76 -7.91
N ASP A 87 -21.84 -30.87 -9.05
CA ASP A 87 -21.03 -32.04 -9.39
C ASP A 87 -19.79 -32.15 -8.49
N LYS A 88 -19.61 -33.31 -7.85
CA LYS A 88 -18.50 -33.56 -6.92
C LYS A 88 -17.12 -33.56 -7.56
N THR A 89 -17.04 -33.93 -8.83
CA THR A 89 -15.76 -34.13 -9.53
C THR A 89 -15.27 -32.89 -10.25
N SER A 90 -16.19 -32.01 -10.69
CA SER A 90 -15.85 -30.82 -11.47
C SER A 90 -16.04 -29.49 -10.72
N TYR A 91 -16.80 -29.46 -9.62
CA TYR A 91 -17.04 -28.21 -8.89
C TYR A 91 -15.84 -27.78 -8.04
N LEU A 92 -15.23 -28.73 -7.32
CA LEU A 92 -14.18 -28.43 -6.35
C LEU A 92 -12.83 -28.21 -7.03
N GLN A 93 -12.20 -27.08 -6.76
CA GLN A 93 -10.92 -26.71 -7.36
C GLN A 93 -10.17 -25.65 -6.55
N GLY A 94 -8.84 -25.64 -6.67
CA GLY A 94 -7.98 -24.58 -6.14
C GLY A 94 -7.75 -23.46 -7.16
N PHE A 95 -7.27 -22.32 -6.67
CA PHE A 95 -7.04 -21.11 -7.48
C PHE A 95 -5.59 -20.65 -7.41
N PRO A 96 -5.04 -20.07 -8.50
CA PRO A 96 -3.70 -19.50 -8.46
C PRO A 96 -3.68 -18.39 -7.41
N THR A 97 -2.84 -18.55 -6.39
CA THR A 97 -2.86 -17.72 -5.20
C THR A 97 -1.45 -17.34 -4.82
N ARG A 98 -1.23 -16.06 -4.53
CA ARG A 98 0.05 -15.52 -4.07
C ARG A 98 -0.10 -14.88 -2.71
N PHE A 99 0.83 -15.18 -1.79
CA PHE A 99 0.80 -14.69 -0.42
C PHE A 99 1.77 -13.53 -0.24
N TRP A 100 1.27 -12.43 0.28
CA TRP A 100 1.99 -11.18 0.54
C TRP A 100 1.97 -10.85 2.02
N ASP A 101 3.02 -10.21 2.52
CA ASP A 101 3.15 -9.80 3.92
C ASP A 101 4.02 -8.54 4.02
N VAL A 102 3.55 -7.52 4.71
CA VAL A 102 4.33 -6.29 4.96
C VAL A 102 5.61 -6.57 5.74
N TYR A 103 5.59 -7.55 6.64
CA TYR A 103 6.76 -7.89 7.46
C TYR A 103 7.62 -9.01 6.86
N GLY A 104 7.17 -9.63 5.77
CA GLY A 104 7.90 -10.72 5.10
C GLY A 104 8.01 -12.03 5.90
N GLU A 105 7.21 -12.21 6.96
CA GLU A 105 7.28 -13.38 7.85
C GLU A 105 6.46 -14.57 7.29
N THR A 106 5.32 -14.26 6.68
CA THR A 106 4.30 -15.24 6.26
C THR A 106 3.91 -15.13 4.80
N GLY A 107 4.65 -14.33 4.02
CA GLY A 107 4.41 -14.07 2.61
C GLY A 107 5.57 -13.34 1.95
N ILE A 108 5.41 -13.02 0.67
CA ILE A 108 6.34 -12.19 -0.10
C ILE A 108 6.35 -10.78 0.51
N PRO A 109 7.53 -10.22 0.84
CA PRO A 109 7.62 -8.89 1.43
C PRO A 109 7.00 -7.81 0.53
N VAL A 110 6.14 -6.97 1.10
CA VAL A 110 5.61 -5.77 0.43
C VAL A 110 6.34 -4.56 0.96
N ARG A 111 6.98 -3.79 0.05
CA ARG A 111 7.60 -2.51 0.38
C ARG A 111 7.10 -1.39 -0.51
N VAL A 112 7.15 -0.18 0.01
CA VAL A 112 6.81 1.08 -0.65
C VAL A 112 7.85 2.11 -0.26
N THR A 113 8.29 2.97 -1.16
CA THR A 113 9.23 4.04 -0.79
C THR A 113 8.53 5.20 -0.07
N VAL A 114 9.27 5.96 0.74
CA VAL A 114 8.76 7.19 1.35
C VAL A 114 8.31 8.20 0.29
N SER A 115 9.02 8.29 -0.83
CA SER A 115 8.67 9.09 -2.00
C SER A 115 7.33 8.68 -2.61
N GLU A 116 7.07 7.38 -2.82
CA GLU A 116 5.79 6.88 -3.36
C GLU A 116 4.61 7.11 -2.43
N MET A 117 4.81 6.99 -1.11
CA MET A 117 3.76 7.29 -0.12
C MET A 117 3.41 8.79 -0.12
N GLY A 118 4.42 9.64 -0.29
CA GLY A 118 4.26 11.09 -0.36
C GLY A 118 3.96 11.76 1.00
N PRO A 119 4.06 13.10 1.06
CA PRO A 119 3.98 13.85 2.31
C PRO A 119 2.58 13.83 2.92
N MET A 120 1.52 13.75 2.11
CA MET A 120 0.15 13.79 2.59
C MET A 120 -0.22 12.49 3.35
N LEU A 121 -0.01 11.32 2.75
CA LEU A 121 -0.33 10.05 3.41
C LEU A 121 0.58 9.80 4.62
N LEU A 122 1.85 10.17 4.55
CA LEU A 122 2.76 10.12 5.70
C LEU A 122 2.34 11.06 6.84
N SER A 123 1.86 12.26 6.52
CA SER A 123 1.32 13.18 7.53
C SER A 123 0.17 12.55 8.28
N ARG A 124 -0.71 11.83 7.59
CA ARG A 124 -1.82 11.10 8.22
C ARG A 124 -1.36 9.91 9.04
N LEU A 125 -0.44 9.11 8.50
CA LEU A 125 0.15 7.97 9.22
C LEU A 125 0.77 8.40 10.56
N MET A 126 1.42 9.57 10.57
CA MET A 126 2.02 10.19 11.75
C MET A 126 1.06 11.07 12.57
N ASN A 127 -0.20 11.22 12.14
CA ASN A 127 -1.20 12.12 12.73
C ASN A 127 -0.67 13.57 12.93
N LEU A 128 -0.05 14.10 11.88
CA LEU A 128 0.48 15.46 11.85
C LEU A 128 -0.64 16.49 11.68
N ASN A 129 -0.44 17.67 12.28
CA ASN A 129 -1.31 18.83 12.03
C ASN A 129 -0.89 19.59 10.75
N ASP A 130 -1.71 20.54 10.30
CA ASP A 130 -1.49 21.29 9.04
C ASP A 130 -0.12 21.98 8.97
N THR A 131 0.40 22.46 10.11
CA THR A 131 1.74 23.09 10.14
C THR A 131 2.85 22.07 9.95
N GLN A 132 2.71 20.89 10.55
CA GLN A 132 3.66 19.78 10.42
C GLN A 132 3.57 19.14 9.02
N GLU A 133 2.37 19.01 8.46
CA GLU A 133 2.16 18.58 7.08
C GLU A 133 2.80 19.57 6.10
N GLY A 134 2.63 20.88 6.29
CA GLY A 134 3.28 21.90 5.47
C GLY A 134 4.82 21.81 5.53
N LEU A 135 5.39 21.56 6.71
CA LEU A 135 6.82 21.30 6.86
C LEU A 135 7.24 20.02 6.14
N LEU A 136 6.46 18.94 6.24
CA LEU A 136 6.77 17.69 5.56
C LEU A 136 6.76 17.87 4.03
N ASN A 137 5.80 18.62 3.49
CA ASN A 137 5.78 18.98 2.07
C ASN A 137 7.04 19.73 1.64
N LEU A 138 7.51 20.68 2.46
CA LEU A 138 8.79 21.36 2.22
C LEU A 138 9.97 20.38 2.21
N VAL A 139 10.02 19.45 3.15
CA VAL A 139 11.10 18.44 3.23
C VAL A 139 11.16 17.59 1.96
N PHE A 140 10.00 17.13 1.47
CA PHE A 140 9.90 16.42 0.19
C PHE A 140 10.37 17.29 -0.97
N LYS A 141 9.91 18.54 -1.04
CA LYS A 141 10.29 19.46 -2.11
C LYS A 141 11.79 19.76 -2.12
N ALA A 142 12.40 19.90 -0.95
CA ALA A 142 13.84 20.09 -0.81
C ALA A 142 14.64 18.87 -1.30
N ALA A 143 14.17 17.65 -1.00
CA ALA A 143 14.78 16.43 -1.51
C ALA A 143 14.68 16.36 -3.04
N ASP A 144 13.48 16.63 -3.59
CA ASP A 144 13.23 16.64 -5.03
C ASP A 144 14.10 17.66 -5.79
N ASP A 145 14.26 18.87 -5.25
CA ASP A 145 15.08 19.94 -5.84
C ASP A 145 16.56 19.54 -5.94
N GLN A 146 17.04 18.70 -5.01
CA GLN A 146 18.39 18.16 -5.02
C GLN A 146 18.52 16.83 -5.80
N GLY A 147 17.39 16.26 -6.25
CA GLY A 147 17.36 14.93 -6.86
C GLY A 147 17.68 13.81 -5.87
N TRP A 148 17.40 14.01 -4.58
CA TRP A 148 17.64 13.03 -3.53
C TRP A 148 16.39 12.20 -3.28
N HIS A 149 16.53 10.88 -3.40
CA HIS A 149 15.40 9.95 -3.23
C HIS A 149 15.12 9.69 -1.75
N LEU A 150 13.84 9.73 -1.37
CA LEU A 150 13.38 9.31 -0.05
C LEU A 150 12.89 7.87 -0.15
N ILE A 151 13.78 6.91 0.10
CA ILE A 151 13.49 5.49 -0.02
C ILE A 151 12.87 5.00 1.29
N ASP A 152 13.49 5.29 2.42
CA ASP A 152 13.08 4.77 3.73
C ASP A 152 13.02 5.85 4.84
N LEU A 153 12.88 5.40 6.09
CA LEU A 153 12.77 6.29 7.25
C LEU A 153 14.09 6.96 7.66
N LYS A 154 15.29 6.40 7.35
CA LYS A 154 16.57 7.08 7.61
C LYS A 154 16.71 8.29 6.70
N ASP A 155 16.23 8.19 5.46
CA ASP A 155 16.27 9.26 4.46
C ASP A 155 15.44 10.45 4.91
N LEU A 156 14.19 10.19 5.30
CA LEU A 156 13.28 11.23 5.74
C LEU A 156 13.79 11.92 7.01
N ARG A 157 14.36 11.14 7.95
CA ARG A 157 14.98 11.68 9.17
C ARG A 157 16.18 12.57 8.84
N GLY A 158 17.05 12.13 7.93
CA GLY A 158 18.19 12.89 7.45
C GLY A 158 17.74 14.21 6.83
N MET A 159 16.72 14.17 5.98
CA MET A 159 16.18 15.37 5.35
C MET A 159 15.49 16.34 6.30
N LEU A 160 14.79 15.83 7.33
CA LEU A 160 14.25 16.68 8.40
C LEU A 160 15.37 17.42 9.15
N GLN A 161 16.48 16.74 9.43
CA GLN A 161 17.64 17.36 10.08
C GLN A 161 18.30 18.40 9.18
N TYR A 162 18.51 18.06 7.91
CA TYR A 162 19.11 18.95 6.92
C TYR A 162 18.29 20.24 6.75
N VAL A 163 16.97 20.13 6.57
CA VAL A 163 16.08 21.30 6.44
C VAL A 163 16.07 22.15 7.71
N ALA A 164 16.21 21.54 8.89
CA ALA A 164 16.30 22.26 10.15
C ALA A 164 17.60 23.08 10.26
N GLU A 165 18.74 22.51 9.85
CA GLU A 165 20.05 23.18 9.84
C GLU A 165 20.10 24.32 8.80
N HIS A 166 19.43 24.12 7.67
CA HIS A 166 19.37 25.09 6.55
C HIS A 166 18.08 25.93 6.59
N ALA A 167 17.40 26.02 7.73
CA ALA A 167 16.10 26.68 7.87
C ALA A 167 16.07 28.12 7.34
N LYS A 168 17.19 28.86 7.44
CA LYS A 168 17.28 30.23 6.92
C LYS A 168 17.14 30.31 5.40
N GLU A 169 17.67 29.33 4.68
CA GLU A 169 17.66 29.27 3.22
C GLU A 169 16.24 29.00 2.72
N TYR A 170 15.59 28.00 3.33
CA TYR A 170 14.22 27.61 3.00
C TYR A 170 13.17 28.61 3.46
N ARG A 171 13.46 29.44 4.47
CA ARG A 171 12.49 30.40 5.03
C ARG A 171 11.89 31.33 3.99
N THR A 172 12.72 31.81 3.07
CA THR A 172 12.32 32.77 2.04
C THR A 172 11.45 32.15 0.95
N GLN A 173 11.65 30.87 0.67
CA GLN A 173 10.97 30.16 -0.43
C GLN A 173 9.71 29.42 0.04
N TYR A 174 9.71 28.89 1.27
CA TYR A 174 8.73 27.91 1.72
C TYR A 174 8.12 28.22 3.10
N GLY A 175 8.48 29.34 3.72
CA GLY A 175 7.92 29.76 5.02
C GLY A 175 8.72 29.23 6.22
N ASN A 176 8.17 29.42 7.42
CA ASN A 176 8.93 29.23 8.65
C ASN A 176 9.13 27.75 9.02
N VAL A 177 10.38 27.29 9.07
CA VAL A 177 10.76 25.97 9.61
C VAL A 177 10.94 26.09 11.13
N SER A 178 10.03 25.51 11.90
CA SER A 178 10.12 25.54 13.37
C SER A 178 10.80 24.27 13.92
N ALA A 179 11.76 24.43 14.83
CA ALA A 179 12.41 23.30 15.50
C ALA A 179 11.40 22.43 16.29
N ALA A 180 10.34 23.05 16.82
CA ALA A 180 9.26 22.34 17.49
C ALA A 180 8.51 21.39 16.54
N SER A 181 8.21 21.83 15.31
CA SER A 181 7.56 21.01 14.28
C SER A 181 8.48 19.86 13.84
N VAL A 182 9.77 20.14 13.57
CA VAL A 182 10.76 19.10 13.22
C VAL A 182 10.82 18.03 14.31
N GLY A 183 10.99 18.43 15.57
CA GLY A 183 11.04 17.49 16.69
C GLY A 183 9.74 16.71 16.91
N ALA A 184 8.58 17.29 16.58
CA ALA A 184 7.31 16.58 16.63
C ALA A 184 7.23 15.49 15.55
N ILE A 185 7.63 15.79 14.30
CA ILE A 185 7.65 14.82 13.20
C ILE A 185 8.65 13.68 13.52
N GLN A 186 9.86 14.02 13.99
CA GLN A 186 10.87 13.02 14.35
C GLN A 186 10.38 12.03 15.43
N ARG A 187 9.61 12.50 16.43
CA ARG A 187 9.00 11.61 17.44
C ARG A 187 7.95 10.68 16.84
N GLN A 188 7.18 11.15 15.86
CA GLN A 188 6.20 10.31 15.16
C GLN A 188 6.88 9.27 14.27
N LEU A 189 7.97 9.62 13.59
CA LEU A 189 8.80 8.66 12.86
C LEU A 189 9.34 7.56 13.78
N LEU A 190 9.86 7.92 14.95
CA LEU A 190 10.31 6.92 15.94
C LEU A 190 9.16 6.01 16.39
N THR A 191 7.95 6.55 16.52
CA THR A 191 6.76 5.75 16.87
C THR A 191 6.45 4.73 15.77
N LEU A 192 6.49 5.13 14.50
CA LEU A 192 6.27 4.23 13.36
C LEU A 192 7.35 3.15 13.25
N GLU A 193 8.60 3.49 13.53
CA GLU A 193 9.70 2.52 13.56
C GLU A 193 9.47 1.45 14.63
N ASN A 194 9.02 1.85 15.82
CA ASN A 194 8.66 0.91 16.89
C ASN A 194 7.46 0.02 16.51
N GLU A 195 6.58 0.48 15.62
CA GLU A 195 5.47 -0.28 15.04
C GLU A 195 5.90 -1.20 13.86
N GLY A 196 7.20 -1.22 13.54
CA GLY A 196 7.77 -2.08 12.50
C GLY A 196 7.68 -1.51 11.08
N ALA A 197 7.42 -0.20 10.91
CA ALA A 197 7.33 0.43 9.59
C ALA A 197 8.63 0.35 8.77
N GLN A 198 9.78 0.06 9.39
CA GLN A 198 11.05 -0.14 8.69
C GLN A 198 11.01 -1.30 7.69
N SER A 199 10.22 -2.35 7.95
CA SER A 199 10.08 -3.46 7.01
C SER A 199 9.22 -3.08 5.80
N PHE A 200 8.37 -2.07 5.95
CA PHE A 200 7.44 -1.59 4.94
C PHE A 200 8.06 -0.52 4.03
N PHE A 201 8.87 0.39 4.58
CA PHE A 201 9.51 1.43 3.78
C PHE A 201 10.87 0.99 3.25
N GLY A 202 11.00 0.88 1.93
CA GLY A 202 12.27 0.51 1.29
C GLY A 202 12.09 -0.12 -0.09
N GLU A 203 13.15 -0.77 -0.57
CA GLU A 203 13.20 -1.39 -1.89
C GLU A 203 13.51 -2.91 -1.83
N PRO A 204 13.13 -3.70 -2.86
CA PRO A 204 12.39 -3.26 -4.05
C PRO A 204 10.94 -2.92 -3.72
N ALA A 205 10.49 -1.77 -4.22
CA ALA A 205 9.12 -1.32 -4.07
C ALA A 205 8.17 -2.23 -4.86
N LEU A 206 6.94 -2.36 -4.39
CA LEU A 206 5.91 -3.18 -5.02
C LEU A 206 5.67 -2.71 -6.46
N ASN A 207 5.83 -3.64 -7.42
CA ASN A 207 5.39 -3.41 -8.79
C ASN A 207 3.94 -3.83 -8.92
N LEU A 208 3.02 -2.87 -9.10
CA LEU A 208 1.60 -3.17 -9.19
C LEU A 208 1.22 -4.12 -10.33
N HIS A 209 2.01 -4.16 -11.41
CA HIS A 209 1.78 -5.10 -12.50
C HIS A 209 1.90 -6.56 -12.08
N ASP A 210 2.63 -6.86 -11.01
CA ASP A 210 2.74 -8.22 -10.48
C ASP A 210 1.43 -8.71 -9.87
N TRP A 211 0.55 -7.80 -9.42
CA TRP A 211 -0.77 -8.15 -8.90
C TRP A 211 -1.83 -8.29 -10.00
N LEU A 212 -1.54 -7.79 -11.19
CA LEU A 212 -2.43 -7.88 -12.36
C LEU A 212 -2.21 -9.15 -13.20
N GLN A 213 -1.40 -10.10 -12.68
CA GLN A 213 -1.01 -11.30 -13.40
C GLN A 213 -2.14 -12.35 -13.48
N THR A 214 -2.03 -13.21 -14.48
CA THR A 214 -2.89 -14.38 -14.69
C THR A 214 -2.01 -15.64 -14.77
N GLU A 215 -2.54 -16.78 -14.36
CA GLU A 215 -1.94 -18.09 -14.56
C GLU A 215 -2.89 -18.94 -15.42
N GLY A 216 -2.44 -19.27 -16.64
CA GLY A 216 -3.30 -19.87 -17.65
C GLY A 216 -4.45 -18.92 -18.03
N SER A 217 -5.70 -19.38 -17.88
CA SER A 217 -6.89 -18.56 -18.10
C SER A 217 -7.45 -17.92 -16.83
N ARG A 218 -6.78 -18.08 -15.67
CA ARG A 218 -7.30 -17.65 -14.37
C ARG A 218 -6.53 -16.45 -13.85
N GLY A 219 -7.22 -15.53 -13.20
CA GLY A 219 -6.60 -14.39 -12.51
C GLY A 219 -5.95 -14.83 -11.22
N VAL A 220 -4.75 -14.35 -10.94
CA VAL A 220 -4.06 -14.64 -9.67
C VAL A 220 -4.81 -13.96 -8.52
N ILE A 221 -5.05 -14.70 -7.44
CA ILE A 221 -5.59 -14.19 -6.19
C ILE A 221 -4.42 -13.78 -5.28
N ASN A 222 -4.19 -12.49 -5.13
CA ASN A 222 -3.19 -11.92 -4.24
C ASN A 222 -3.79 -11.76 -2.85
N ILE A 223 -3.25 -12.47 -1.86
CA ILE A 223 -3.69 -12.42 -0.47
C ILE A 223 -2.61 -11.69 0.33
N LEU A 224 -2.95 -10.50 0.83
CA LEU A 224 -2.13 -9.83 1.83
C LEU A 224 -2.51 -10.36 3.21
N ASN A 225 -1.60 -11.09 3.86
CA ASN A 225 -1.77 -11.43 5.26
C ASN A 225 -1.62 -10.18 6.13
N ALA A 226 -2.73 -9.72 6.68
CA ALA A 226 -2.80 -8.52 7.50
C ALA A 226 -3.01 -8.82 9.00
N GLU A 227 -2.97 -10.08 9.43
CA GLU A 227 -3.19 -10.47 10.85
C GLU A 227 -2.29 -9.68 11.82
N LYS A 228 -0.99 -9.56 11.49
CA LYS A 228 -0.03 -8.78 12.28
C LYS A 228 -0.20 -7.28 12.04
N LEU A 229 -0.47 -6.89 10.79
CA LEU A 229 -0.62 -5.50 10.37
C LEU A 229 -1.82 -4.81 11.05
N MET A 230 -2.88 -5.54 11.40
CA MET A 230 -3.99 -5.05 12.20
C MET A 230 -3.58 -4.50 13.57
N ARG A 231 -2.44 -4.93 14.13
CA ARG A 231 -1.91 -4.39 15.38
C ARG A 231 -1.40 -2.95 15.23
N SER A 232 -1.20 -2.52 13.98
CA SER A 232 -0.84 -1.16 13.58
C SER A 232 -1.91 -0.59 12.63
N PRO A 233 -3.13 -0.25 13.11
CA PRO A 233 -4.25 0.19 12.26
C PRO A 233 -3.90 1.36 11.34
N ARG A 234 -3.08 2.30 11.81
CA ARG A 234 -2.63 3.45 11.02
C ARG A 234 -1.86 3.02 9.77
N LEU A 235 -0.95 2.04 9.92
CA LEU A 235 -0.15 1.50 8.82
C LEU A 235 -1.02 0.71 7.84
N TYR A 236 -1.96 -0.09 8.37
CA TYR A 236 -2.93 -0.81 7.55
C TYR A 236 -3.74 0.14 6.65
N SER A 237 -4.38 1.15 7.25
CA SER A 237 -5.21 2.09 6.50
C SER A 237 -4.36 2.88 5.52
N ALA A 238 -3.21 3.41 5.93
CA ALA A 238 -2.30 4.13 5.04
C ALA A 238 -1.88 3.29 3.83
N PHE A 239 -1.54 2.02 4.03
CA PHE A 239 -1.19 1.11 2.94
C PHE A 239 -2.34 0.92 1.95
N LEU A 240 -3.56 0.63 2.42
CA LEU A 240 -4.70 0.39 1.51
C LEU A 240 -5.10 1.66 0.75
N LEU A 241 -4.97 2.82 1.40
CA LEU A 241 -5.24 4.13 0.81
C LEU A 241 -4.21 4.49 -0.26
N TRP A 242 -2.92 4.33 0.07
CA TRP A 242 -1.83 4.45 -0.89
C TRP A 242 -2.08 3.52 -2.08
N PHE A 243 -2.42 2.26 -1.83
CA PHE A 243 -2.60 1.28 -2.89
C PHE A 243 -3.75 1.65 -3.84
N LEU A 244 -4.86 2.16 -3.32
CA LEU A 244 -5.96 2.67 -4.15
C LEU A 244 -5.53 3.87 -5.01
N ALA A 245 -4.78 4.82 -4.42
CA ALA A 245 -4.29 5.99 -5.13
C ALA A 245 -3.26 5.60 -6.21
N GLU A 246 -2.31 4.73 -5.88
CA GLU A 246 -1.27 4.25 -6.79
C GLU A 246 -1.89 3.50 -7.98
N LEU A 247 -2.90 2.65 -7.76
CA LEU A 247 -3.65 2.03 -8.85
C LEU A 247 -4.32 3.04 -9.77
N PHE A 248 -4.90 4.10 -9.20
CA PHE A 248 -5.57 5.13 -9.99
C PHE A 248 -4.58 5.91 -10.88
N GLU A 249 -3.40 6.24 -10.34
CA GLU A 249 -2.35 6.96 -11.06
C GLU A 249 -1.67 6.09 -12.13
N THR A 250 -1.36 4.83 -11.80
CA THR A 250 -0.58 3.93 -12.68
C THR A 250 -1.42 3.31 -13.79
N LEU A 251 -2.68 2.97 -13.53
CA LEU A 251 -3.51 2.31 -14.52
C LEU A 251 -4.00 3.31 -15.59
N PRO A 252 -4.04 2.93 -16.87
CA PRO A 252 -4.65 3.75 -17.90
C PRO A 252 -6.17 3.75 -17.75
N GLU A 253 -6.81 4.85 -18.16
CA GLU A 253 -8.26 4.85 -18.33
C GLU A 253 -8.67 3.85 -19.42
N VAL A 254 -9.75 3.14 -19.15
CA VAL A 254 -10.37 2.16 -20.04
C VAL A 254 -11.85 2.48 -20.15
N GLY A 255 -12.39 2.29 -21.35
CA GLY A 255 -13.83 2.39 -21.58
C GLY A 255 -14.58 1.21 -20.96
N ASP A 256 -15.76 0.92 -21.51
CA ASP A 256 -16.59 -0.19 -21.03
C ASP A 256 -16.02 -1.54 -21.46
N LEU A 257 -15.20 -2.14 -20.60
CA LEU A 257 -14.68 -3.50 -20.78
C LEU A 257 -15.74 -4.57 -20.48
N ALA A 258 -15.61 -5.73 -21.12
CA ALA A 258 -16.48 -6.88 -20.87
C ALA A 258 -16.33 -7.45 -19.45
N GLN A 259 -15.18 -7.21 -18.82
CA GLN A 259 -14.85 -7.57 -17.44
C GLN A 259 -13.79 -6.60 -16.89
N PRO A 260 -13.71 -6.40 -15.56
CA PRO A 260 -12.67 -5.58 -14.94
C PRO A 260 -11.28 -6.13 -15.22
N LYS A 261 -10.29 -5.23 -15.15
CA LYS A 261 -8.87 -5.59 -15.13
C LYS A 261 -8.42 -6.11 -13.76
N PHE A 262 -9.11 -5.71 -12.69
CA PHE A 262 -8.73 -6.04 -11.33
C PHE A 262 -9.91 -5.94 -10.37
N VAL A 263 -9.95 -6.77 -9.34
CA VAL A 263 -10.95 -6.69 -8.28
C VAL A 263 -10.27 -6.73 -6.90
N MET A 264 -10.71 -5.87 -5.99
CA MET A 264 -10.17 -5.75 -4.65
C MET A 264 -11.26 -6.01 -3.61
N PHE A 265 -10.93 -6.78 -2.58
CA PHE A 265 -11.76 -6.96 -1.39
C PHE A 265 -11.02 -6.47 -0.16
N PHE A 266 -11.69 -5.61 0.60
CA PHE A 266 -11.22 -5.15 1.90
C PHE A 266 -12.06 -5.81 2.99
N ASP A 267 -11.50 -6.85 3.64
CA ASP A 267 -12.12 -7.41 4.85
C ASP A 267 -11.93 -6.46 6.02
N GLU A 268 -12.95 -6.39 6.88
CA GLU A 268 -13.08 -5.39 7.94
C GLU A 268 -12.85 -3.96 7.43
N ALA A 269 -13.53 -3.62 6.33
CA ALA A 269 -13.42 -2.34 5.63
C ALA A 269 -13.53 -1.09 6.53
N HIS A 270 -14.24 -1.18 7.65
CA HIS A 270 -14.37 -0.10 8.63
C HIS A 270 -13.02 0.44 9.11
N LEU A 271 -11.99 -0.41 9.19
CA LEU A 271 -10.64 -0.02 9.59
C LEU A 271 -10.02 1.02 8.67
N MET A 272 -10.40 1.05 7.38
CA MET A 272 -9.92 2.06 6.43
C MET A 272 -10.47 3.46 6.74
N PHE A 273 -11.62 3.55 7.41
CA PHE A 273 -12.36 4.80 7.61
C PHE A 273 -12.33 5.27 9.06
N ASP A 274 -11.99 4.40 10.01
CA ASP A 274 -11.89 4.73 11.43
C ASP A 274 -10.88 5.85 11.68
N ASN A 275 -11.34 6.94 12.29
CA ASN A 275 -10.56 8.16 12.57
C ASN A 275 -9.90 8.79 11.34
N ALA A 276 -10.41 8.52 10.13
CA ALA A 276 -9.95 9.17 8.91
C ALA A 276 -10.33 10.67 8.93
N ALA A 277 -9.37 11.53 8.61
CA ALA A 277 -9.64 12.96 8.49
C ALA A 277 -10.62 13.24 7.33
N PRO A 278 -11.47 14.29 7.42
CA PRO A 278 -12.46 14.58 6.37
C PRO A 278 -11.88 14.66 4.96
N ALA A 279 -10.73 15.34 4.78
CA ALA A 279 -10.06 15.45 3.49
C ALA A 279 -9.63 14.08 2.91
N LEU A 280 -9.27 13.13 3.76
CA LEU A 280 -8.93 11.77 3.33
C LEU A 280 -10.18 11.00 2.92
N LEU A 281 -11.28 11.14 3.65
CA LEU A 281 -12.56 10.53 3.25
C LEU A 281 -12.99 11.04 1.86
N GLU A 282 -12.89 12.35 1.62
CA GLU A 282 -13.17 12.95 0.31
C GLU A 282 -12.26 12.37 -0.80
N GLN A 283 -10.98 12.19 -0.52
CA GLN A 283 -10.05 11.60 -1.48
C GLN A 283 -10.37 10.13 -1.74
N VAL A 284 -10.70 9.34 -0.72
CA VAL A 284 -11.09 7.94 -0.88
C VAL A 284 -12.37 7.83 -1.68
N GLU A 285 -13.36 8.67 -1.41
CA GLU A 285 -14.57 8.75 -2.20
C GLU A 285 -14.27 9.05 -3.66
N GLN A 286 -13.39 10.02 -3.92
CA GLN A 286 -12.96 10.38 -5.26
C GLN A 286 -12.26 9.19 -5.94
N VAL A 287 -11.32 8.53 -5.27
CA VAL A 287 -10.59 7.39 -5.83
C VAL A 287 -11.54 6.22 -6.09
N VAL A 288 -12.39 5.83 -5.14
CA VAL A 288 -13.39 4.77 -5.33
C VAL A 288 -14.29 5.10 -6.51
N ARG A 289 -14.75 6.35 -6.63
CA ARG A 289 -15.58 6.80 -7.76
C ARG A 289 -14.86 6.73 -9.11
N LEU A 290 -13.58 7.12 -9.14
CA LEU A 290 -12.82 7.26 -10.39
C LEU A 290 -12.13 5.96 -10.82
N ILE A 291 -11.72 5.09 -9.90
CA ILE A 291 -10.98 3.85 -10.20
C ILE A 291 -11.79 2.88 -11.08
N ARG A 292 -13.12 3.03 -11.10
CA ARG A 292 -13.99 2.34 -12.04
C ARG A 292 -13.58 2.59 -13.51
N SER A 293 -13.22 3.82 -13.88
CA SER A 293 -12.76 4.14 -15.24
C SER A 293 -11.40 3.51 -15.56
N LYS A 294 -10.67 3.03 -14.56
CA LYS A 294 -9.44 2.23 -14.72
C LYS A 294 -9.73 0.73 -14.86
N GLY A 295 -11.01 0.34 -14.79
CA GLY A 295 -11.45 -1.05 -14.88
C GLY A 295 -11.26 -1.82 -13.58
N VAL A 296 -11.25 -1.14 -12.42
CA VAL A 296 -11.07 -1.78 -11.11
C VAL A 296 -12.40 -1.86 -10.35
N GLY A 297 -12.72 -3.04 -9.82
CA GLY A 297 -13.82 -3.24 -8.88
C GLY A 297 -13.33 -3.23 -7.43
N VAL A 298 -14.09 -2.59 -6.55
CA VAL A 298 -13.76 -2.51 -5.11
C VAL A 298 -14.94 -3.03 -4.31
N TYR A 299 -14.68 -3.98 -3.42
CA TYR A 299 -15.71 -4.63 -2.61
C TYR A 299 -15.35 -4.46 -1.13
N PHE A 300 -16.23 -3.76 -0.41
CA PHE A 300 -16.07 -3.58 1.03
C PHE A 300 -16.79 -4.69 1.77
N VAL A 301 -16.08 -5.33 2.70
CA VAL A 301 -16.65 -6.38 3.55
C VAL A 301 -16.62 -5.87 4.99
N THR A 302 -17.81 -5.72 5.59
CA THR A 302 -17.97 -5.11 6.91
C THR A 302 -19.02 -5.83 7.73
N GLN A 303 -19.00 -5.65 9.05
CA GLN A 303 -20.01 -6.22 9.93
C GLN A 303 -21.34 -5.46 9.84
N ASN A 304 -21.26 -4.14 9.76
CA ASN A 304 -22.42 -3.26 9.71
C ASN A 304 -22.24 -2.20 8.60
N PRO A 305 -23.24 -1.98 7.73
CA PRO A 305 -23.16 -0.94 6.70
C PRO A 305 -22.92 0.46 7.27
N LEU A 306 -23.38 0.75 8.50
CA LEU A 306 -23.17 2.04 9.16
C LEU A 306 -21.71 2.33 9.53
N ASP A 307 -20.82 1.35 9.42
CA ASP A 307 -19.39 1.56 9.66
C ASP A 307 -18.68 2.11 8.41
N LEU A 308 -19.39 2.34 7.31
CA LEU A 308 -18.89 2.97 6.09
C LEU A 308 -19.55 4.35 5.87
N PRO A 309 -18.84 5.34 5.30
CA PRO A 309 -19.43 6.63 4.93
C PRO A 309 -20.58 6.48 3.91
N ASP A 310 -21.64 7.26 4.06
CA ASP A 310 -22.83 7.24 3.18
C ASP A 310 -22.49 7.49 1.70
N THR A 311 -21.55 8.40 1.47
CA THR A 311 -20.97 8.74 0.17
C THR A 311 -20.31 7.55 -0.52
N ILE A 312 -19.57 6.72 0.24
CA ILE A 312 -18.98 5.46 -0.24
C ILE A 312 -20.07 4.45 -0.48
N LEU A 313 -21.01 4.25 0.47
CA LEU A 313 -22.14 3.35 0.31
C LEU A 313 -22.94 3.64 -0.96
N GLY A 314 -23.10 4.92 -1.32
CA GLY A 314 -23.75 5.37 -2.55
C GLY A 314 -23.05 4.95 -3.85
N GLN A 315 -21.75 4.62 -3.81
CA GLN A 315 -21.00 4.12 -4.97
C GLN A 315 -21.08 2.59 -5.13
N LEU A 316 -21.61 1.86 -4.14
CA LEU A 316 -21.60 0.39 -4.12
C LEU A 316 -22.85 -0.16 -4.82
N GLY A 317 -22.69 -0.60 -6.06
CA GLY A 317 -23.79 -1.10 -6.89
C GLY A 317 -24.20 -2.54 -6.60
N ASN A 318 -23.24 -3.43 -6.35
CA ASN A 318 -23.52 -4.85 -6.06
C ASN A 318 -23.66 -5.07 -4.55
N ARG A 319 -24.72 -5.73 -4.08
CA ARG A 319 -25.00 -5.88 -2.64
C ARG A 319 -25.29 -7.31 -2.23
N VAL A 320 -24.63 -7.74 -1.16
CA VAL A 320 -24.91 -8.98 -0.42
C VAL A 320 -24.99 -8.67 1.07
N GLN A 321 -26.19 -8.81 1.65
CA GLN A 321 -26.45 -8.58 3.06
C GLN A 321 -26.78 -9.91 3.76
N HIS A 322 -25.86 -10.39 4.57
CA HIS A 322 -26.08 -11.49 5.50
C HIS A 322 -26.84 -11.02 6.74
N ALA A 323 -27.20 -11.96 7.61
CA ALA A 323 -27.94 -11.65 8.84
C ALA A 323 -27.28 -10.53 9.67
N LEU A 324 -28.10 -9.63 10.21
CA LEU A 324 -27.70 -8.67 11.24
C LEU A 324 -28.40 -9.03 12.54
N ARG A 325 -27.70 -8.80 13.66
CA ARG A 325 -28.32 -8.82 14.99
C ARG A 325 -29.14 -7.55 15.15
N ALA A 326 -30.18 -7.57 15.97
CA ALA A 326 -31.08 -6.45 16.22
C ALA A 326 -31.38 -6.28 17.73
N PHE A 327 -30.34 -6.40 18.57
CA PHE A 327 -30.50 -6.39 20.03
C PHE A 327 -30.49 -4.99 20.63
N THR A 328 -29.74 -4.07 20.00
CA THR A 328 -29.58 -2.69 20.48
C THR A 328 -30.28 -1.68 19.56
N PRO A 329 -30.54 -0.44 20.02
CA PRO A 329 -31.02 0.63 19.15
C PRO A 329 -30.09 0.93 17.96
N ARG A 330 -28.76 0.77 18.14
CA ARG A 330 -27.79 0.90 17.04
C ARG A 330 -27.99 -0.21 16.01
N ASP A 331 -28.23 -1.43 16.47
CA ASP A 331 -28.48 -2.57 15.60
C ASP A 331 -29.78 -2.40 14.78
N GLN A 332 -30.84 -1.89 15.41
CA GLN A 332 -32.09 -1.60 14.71
C GLN A 332 -31.91 -0.52 13.63
N LYS A 333 -31.10 0.51 13.90
CA LYS A 333 -30.70 1.49 12.89
C LYS A 333 -29.89 0.85 11.77
N ALA A 334 -29.00 -0.09 12.08
CA ALA A 334 -28.21 -0.82 11.09
C ALA A 334 -29.10 -1.66 10.17
N VAL A 335 -30.06 -2.40 10.73
CA VAL A 335 -31.05 -3.17 9.95
C VAL A 335 -31.85 -2.25 9.02
N LYS A 336 -32.31 -1.10 9.53
CA LYS A 336 -33.03 -0.12 8.73
C LYS A 336 -32.16 0.44 7.60
N ALA A 337 -30.94 0.88 7.92
CA ALA A 337 -30.01 1.41 6.93
C ALA A 337 -29.67 0.38 5.86
N ALA A 338 -29.42 -0.87 6.23
CA ALA A 338 -29.24 -1.97 5.28
C ALA A 338 -30.47 -2.13 4.37
N ALA A 339 -31.67 -2.15 4.95
CA ALA A 339 -32.91 -2.33 4.21
C ALA A 339 -33.17 -1.19 3.21
N ASP A 340 -32.93 0.06 3.61
CA ASP A 340 -33.15 1.25 2.79
C ASP A 340 -32.21 1.34 1.58
N THR A 341 -31.12 0.56 1.56
CA THR A 341 -30.16 0.55 0.45
C THR A 341 -30.52 -0.41 -0.70
N PHE A 342 -31.53 -1.26 -0.52
CA PHE A 342 -31.93 -2.23 -1.53
C PHE A 342 -33.01 -1.67 -2.44
N ARG A 343 -32.97 -2.07 -3.72
CA ARG A 343 -34.12 -1.91 -4.59
C ARG A 343 -35.27 -2.78 -4.06
N SER A 344 -36.42 -2.16 -3.86
CA SER A 344 -37.60 -2.79 -3.28
C SER A 344 -38.13 -3.95 -4.13
N ASN A 345 -38.54 -5.00 -3.43
CA ASN A 345 -39.23 -6.16 -3.97
C ASN A 345 -40.54 -6.33 -3.18
N PRO A 346 -41.74 -6.25 -3.81
CA PRO A 346 -43.02 -6.40 -3.11
C PRO A 346 -43.16 -7.72 -2.35
N GLY A 347 -42.47 -8.78 -2.78
CA GLY A 347 -42.48 -10.10 -2.13
C GLY A 347 -41.52 -10.22 -0.94
N VAL A 348 -40.65 -9.23 -0.70
CA VAL A 348 -39.58 -9.31 0.31
C VAL A 348 -39.65 -8.12 1.25
N LYS A 349 -40.02 -8.39 2.50
CA LYS A 349 -39.91 -7.40 3.58
C LYS A 349 -38.48 -7.38 4.13
N VAL A 350 -37.63 -6.60 3.48
CA VAL A 350 -36.17 -6.60 3.70
C VAL A 350 -35.77 -6.53 5.18
N ALA A 351 -36.32 -5.58 5.94
CA ALA A 351 -35.99 -5.43 7.37
C ALA A 351 -36.39 -6.64 8.24
N GLU A 352 -37.53 -7.29 7.95
CA GLU A 352 -37.95 -8.51 8.63
C GLU A 352 -37.07 -9.70 8.22
N VAL A 353 -36.68 -9.78 6.94
CA VAL A 353 -35.84 -10.87 6.45
C VAL A 353 -34.42 -10.79 7.01
N ILE A 354 -33.80 -9.61 7.06
CA ILE A 354 -32.42 -9.41 7.57
C ILE A 354 -32.20 -10.07 8.94
N THR A 355 -33.19 -9.97 9.84
CA THR A 355 -33.08 -10.50 11.21
C THR A 355 -33.36 -12.00 11.30
N GLY A 356 -34.05 -12.57 10.31
CA GLY A 356 -34.41 -13.98 10.23
C GLY A 356 -33.52 -14.83 9.30
N LEU A 357 -32.50 -14.25 8.66
CA LEU A 357 -31.58 -14.96 7.77
C LEU A 357 -30.79 -16.03 8.54
N GLY A 358 -30.74 -17.25 7.98
CA GLY A 358 -29.89 -18.33 8.45
C GLY A 358 -28.43 -18.19 7.99
N VAL A 359 -27.56 -19.09 8.48
CA VAL A 359 -26.15 -19.13 8.05
C VAL A 359 -26.06 -19.56 6.58
N GLY A 360 -25.38 -18.74 5.76
CA GLY A 360 -25.26 -18.96 4.31
C GLY A 360 -26.44 -18.43 3.49
N GLU A 361 -27.48 -17.89 4.15
CA GLU A 361 -28.50 -17.09 3.49
C GLU A 361 -28.13 -15.61 3.47
N ALA A 362 -28.51 -14.93 2.39
CA ALA A 362 -28.30 -13.50 2.26
C ALA A 362 -29.45 -12.85 1.48
N LEU A 363 -29.60 -11.55 1.65
CA LEU A 363 -30.31 -10.68 0.73
C LEU A 363 -29.33 -10.22 -0.34
N VAL A 364 -29.67 -10.45 -1.61
CA VAL A 364 -28.79 -10.22 -2.74
C VAL A 364 -29.47 -9.30 -3.74
N SER A 365 -28.73 -8.30 -4.22
CA SER A 365 -29.13 -7.41 -5.30
C SER A 365 -27.90 -7.06 -6.12
N PHE A 366 -27.80 -7.63 -7.31
CA PHE A 366 -26.74 -7.33 -8.28
C PHE A 366 -27.25 -6.41 -9.39
N LEU A 367 -26.35 -5.94 -10.23
CA LEU A 367 -26.69 -5.03 -11.31
C LEU A 367 -27.11 -5.77 -12.58
N ASP A 368 -28.15 -5.25 -13.24
CA ASP A 368 -28.54 -5.67 -14.57
C ASP A 368 -27.60 -5.14 -15.67
N GLU A 369 -27.88 -5.47 -16.93
CA GLU A 369 -27.06 -5.04 -18.06
C GLU A 369 -27.00 -3.53 -18.28
N LYS A 370 -27.95 -2.77 -17.72
CA LYS A 370 -28.00 -1.31 -17.76
C LYS A 370 -27.31 -0.68 -16.53
N GLY A 371 -26.81 -1.50 -15.61
CA GLY A 371 -26.17 -1.07 -14.37
C GLY A 371 -27.18 -0.64 -13.30
N MET A 372 -28.44 -1.05 -13.42
CA MET A 372 -29.46 -0.82 -12.41
C MET A 372 -29.53 -2.00 -11.44
N PRO A 373 -29.61 -1.79 -10.12
CA PRO A 373 -29.83 -2.88 -9.18
C PRO A 373 -31.12 -3.65 -9.53
N VAL A 374 -31.06 -4.97 -9.53
CA VAL A 374 -32.26 -5.83 -9.63
C VAL A 374 -33.01 -5.82 -8.29
N PRO A 375 -34.34 -6.06 -8.26
CA PRO A 375 -35.07 -6.19 -7.01
C PRO A 375 -34.39 -7.18 -6.07
N VAL A 376 -34.32 -6.85 -4.78
CA VAL A 376 -33.63 -7.70 -3.80
C VAL A 376 -34.33 -9.05 -3.65
N GLU A 377 -33.52 -10.11 -3.56
CA GLU A 377 -33.99 -11.49 -3.37
C GLU A 377 -33.36 -12.10 -2.11
N ARG A 378 -34.12 -12.94 -1.40
CA ARG A 378 -33.56 -13.83 -0.37
C ARG A 378 -32.97 -15.05 -1.07
N ALA A 379 -31.70 -15.29 -0.86
CA ALA A 379 -30.95 -16.30 -1.60
C ALA A 379 -29.99 -17.08 -0.70
N PHE A 380 -29.54 -18.23 -1.19
CA PHE A 380 -28.45 -19.01 -0.61
C PHE A 380 -27.17 -18.76 -1.40
N VAL A 381 -26.10 -18.42 -0.70
CA VAL A 381 -24.78 -18.25 -1.32
C VAL A 381 -24.23 -19.64 -1.65
N LEU A 382 -23.75 -19.83 -2.89
CA LEU A 382 -23.16 -21.10 -3.29
C LEU A 382 -21.90 -21.40 -2.48
N PRO A 383 -21.64 -22.67 -2.12
CA PRO A 383 -20.46 -23.03 -1.36
C PRO A 383 -19.18 -22.71 -2.14
N PRO A 384 -18.07 -22.32 -1.49
CA PRO A 384 -16.79 -22.11 -2.16
C PRO A 384 -16.29 -23.42 -2.78
N GLN A 385 -15.55 -23.28 -3.88
CA GLN A 385 -14.94 -24.40 -4.60
C GLN A 385 -13.61 -24.83 -3.96
N SER A 386 -12.96 -23.89 -3.27
CA SER A 386 -11.67 -24.08 -2.61
C SER A 386 -11.80 -24.57 -1.16
N GLN A 387 -10.66 -24.95 -0.58
CA GLN A 387 -10.55 -25.36 0.81
C GLN A 387 -10.94 -24.23 1.78
N LEU A 388 -11.88 -24.51 2.68
CA LEU A 388 -12.29 -23.56 3.73
C LEU A 388 -11.25 -23.44 4.84
N ALA A 389 -10.64 -24.56 5.25
CA ALA A 389 -9.60 -24.54 6.29
C ALA A 389 -8.37 -23.76 5.79
N PRO A 390 -7.76 -22.91 6.61
CA PRO A 390 -6.48 -22.28 6.26
C PRO A 390 -5.37 -23.33 6.12
N LEU A 391 -4.32 -22.97 5.39
CA LEU A 391 -3.12 -23.79 5.26
C LEU A 391 -2.37 -23.87 6.60
N SER A 392 -1.57 -24.92 6.77
CA SER A 392 -0.56 -24.94 7.83
C SER A 392 0.50 -23.85 7.59
N ALA A 393 1.24 -23.48 8.63
CA ALA A 393 2.33 -22.50 8.51
C ALA A 393 3.41 -22.98 7.53
N GLU A 394 3.73 -24.27 7.56
CA GLU A 394 4.71 -24.92 6.67
C GLU A 394 4.24 -24.96 5.22
N GLU A 395 2.96 -25.31 4.99
CA GLU A 395 2.36 -25.31 3.66
C GLU A 395 2.37 -23.90 3.05
N ARG A 396 1.96 -22.89 3.82
CA ARG A 396 1.99 -21.48 3.38
C ARG A 396 3.43 -21.02 3.11
N ALA A 397 4.38 -21.37 3.97
CA ALA A 397 5.79 -21.04 3.79
C ALA A 397 6.35 -21.62 2.49
N ALA A 398 6.10 -22.91 2.26
CA ALA A 398 6.52 -23.57 1.04
C ALA A 398 5.90 -22.91 -0.21
N ARG A 399 4.66 -22.44 -0.14
CA ARG A 399 4.00 -21.77 -1.28
C ARG A 399 4.69 -20.45 -1.64
N PHE A 400 4.83 -19.52 -0.69
CA PHE A 400 5.41 -18.22 -1.03
C PHE A 400 6.90 -18.31 -1.34
N GLN A 401 7.66 -19.20 -0.68
CA GLN A 401 9.09 -19.37 -0.95
C GLN A 401 9.37 -19.94 -2.36
N ASN A 402 8.45 -20.72 -2.90
CA ASN A 402 8.52 -21.26 -4.26
C ASN A 402 7.96 -20.31 -5.33
N ASP A 403 7.32 -19.21 -4.94
CA ASP A 403 6.85 -18.19 -5.89
C ASP A 403 8.06 -17.49 -6.54
N ILE A 404 7.96 -17.24 -7.85
CA ILE A 404 9.03 -16.59 -8.61
C ILE A 404 9.33 -15.17 -8.09
N LEU A 405 8.31 -14.45 -7.63
CA LEU A 405 8.45 -13.08 -7.13
C LEU A 405 9.11 -13.03 -5.76
N TYR A 406 9.07 -14.10 -4.98
CA TYR A 406 9.75 -14.13 -3.69
C TYR A 406 11.25 -13.85 -3.83
N ARG A 407 11.89 -14.35 -4.88
CA ARG A 407 13.32 -14.12 -5.13
C ARG A 407 13.65 -12.66 -5.40
N HIS A 408 12.69 -11.91 -5.96
CA HIS A 408 12.85 -10.49 -6.24
C HIS A 408 12.65 -9.67 -4.97
N TYR A 409 11.60 -9.96 -4.20
CA TYR A 409 11.20 -9.15 -3.04
C TYR A 409 11.82 -9.56 -1.69
N LYS A 410 12.40 -10.75 -1.57
CA LYS A 410 12.88 -11.26 -0.26
C LYS A 410 13.90 -10.34 0.41
N ASP A 411 14.88 -9.87 -0.34
CA ASP A 411 16.03 -9.12 0.18
C ASP A 411 15.78 -7.63 -0.03
N ALA A 412 16.03 -6.83 1.02
CA ALA A 412 16.00 -5.39 0.90
C ALA A 412 17.18 -4.90 0.04
N VAL A 413 16.95 -3.87 -0.77
CA VAL A 413 17.98 -3.21 -1.58
C VAL A 413 18.27 -1.84 -0.99
N ASP A 414 19.56 -1.56 -0.74
CA ASP A 414 20.04 -0.28 -0.24
C ASP A 414 20.62 0.51 -1.42
N ASN A 415 19.76 1.25 -2.11
CA ASN A 415 20.15 2.14 -3.20
C ASN A 415 20.57 3.52 -2.66
N PHE A 416 21.33 4.26 -3.46
CA PHE A 416 21.76 5.61 -3.10
C PHE A 416 20.55 6.54 -2.89
N SER A 417 20.40 7.05 -1.67
CA SER A 417 19.26 7.86 -1.25
C SER A 417 19.69 9.24 -0.75
N ALA A 418 18.74 10.00 -0.21
CA ALA A 418 19.01 11.24 0.50
C ALA A 418 19.97 11.04 1.70
N TYR A 419 19.95 9.90 2.37
CA TYR A 419 20.83 9.65 3.50
C TYR A 419 22.30 9.58 3.06
N GLU A 420 22.63 8.80 2.04
CA GLU A 420 24.00 8.72 1.53
C GLU A 420 24.44 10.06 0.91
N ALA A 421 23.54 10.77 0.22
CA ALA A 421 23.84 12.09 -0.33
C ALA A 421 24.20 13.12 0.75
N LEU A 422 23.46 13.12 1.87
CA LEU A 422 23.74 14.00 3.01
C LEU A 422 25.07 13.65 3.69
N GLN A 423 25.42 12.37 3.78
CA GLN A 423 26.72 11.96 4.31
C GLN A 423 27.89 12.45 3.43
N GLN A 424 27.74 12.36 2.11
CA GLN A 424 28.73 12.87 1.16
C GLN A 424 28.89 14.39 1.30
N LEU A 425 27.78 15.13 1.35
CA LEU A 425 27.79 16.57 1.56
C LEU A 425 28.52 16.96 2.86
N ALA A 426 28.24 16.27 3.96
CA ALA A 426 28.90 16.52 5.24
C ALA A 426 30.42 16.24 5.18
N ALA A 427 30.82 15.18 4.49
CA ALA A 427 32.24 14.86 4.29
C ALA A 427 32.96 15.91 3.43
N GLU A 428 32.31 16.39 2.37
CA GLU A 428 32.84 17.47 1.51
C GLU A 428 33.02 18.78 2.27
N GLN A 429 32.04 19.16 3.09
CA GLN A 429 32.11 20.36 3.92
C GLN A 429 33.21 20.27 4.99
N ALA A 430 33.44 19.07 5.55
CA ALA A 430 34.54 18.83 6.50
C ALA A 430 35.92 18.83 5.83
N ALA A 431 36.00 18.46 4.55
CA ALA A 431 37.24 18.45 3.76
C ALA A 431 37.59 19.82 3.13
N ALA A 432 36.65 20.77 3.09
CA ALA A 432 36.89 22.10 2.56
C ALA A 432 37.92 22.87 3.44
N PRO A 433 38.97 23.46 2.86
CA PRO A 433 39.98 24.18 3.63
C PRO A 433 39.35 25.39 4.33
N GLN A 434 39.41 25.42 5.66
CA GLN A 434 39.06 26.61 6.43
C GLN A 434 39.90 27.80 5.93
N PRO A 435 39.31 28.99 5.69
CA PRO A 435 40.10 30.16 5.39
C PRO A 435 41.07 30.39 6.57
N ALA A 436 42.37 30.32 6.27
CA ALA A 436 43.41 30.62 7.24
C ALA A 436 43.13 32.02 7.79
N ASN A 437 42.80 32.10 9.09
CA ASN A 437 42.78 33.37 9.81
C ASN A 437 44.14 34.05 9.57
N PRO A 438 44.19 35.26 8.98
CA PRO A 438 45.42 36.02 8.98
C PRO A 438 45.65 36.46 10.43
N THR A 439 46.48 35.70 11.15
CA THR A 439 47.02 36.11 12.44
C THR A 439 47.66 37.48 12.28
N ALA A 440 47.13 38.41 13.09
CA ALA A 440 47.61 39.76 13.25
C ALA A 440 49.13 39.81 13.43
N GLN A 441 49.80 40.58 12.55
CA GLN A 441 51.14 41.11 12.79
C GLN A 441 51.02 42.63 12.88
N ALA A 442 51.10 43.13 14.11
CA ALA A 442 51.67 44.44 14.44
C ALA A 442 51.99 44.43 15.94
N ASP A 443 53.25 44.13 16.28
CA ASP A 443 54.10 45.04 17.03
C ASP A 443 55.40 44.34 17.50
N THR A 444 56.51 44.96 17.13
CA THR A 444 57.85 44.81 17.75
C THR A 444 58.16 46.18 18.39
N PRO A 445 59.12 46.37 19.34
CA PRO A 445 60.37 45.62 19.50
C PRO A 445 60.89 45.44 20.95
N ALA A 446 61.95 44.63 21.15
CA ALA A 446 63.25 45.06 21.74
C ALA A 446 64.11 43.93 22.36
N ALA A 447 65.36 43.89 21.87
CA ALA A 447 66.64 43.86 22.60
C ALA A 447 67.28 42.56 23.19
N ALA A 448 68.58 42.44 22.82
CA ALA A 448 69.74 41.92 23.56
C ALA A 448 69.97 40.39 23.65
N GLU A 449 70.87 39.82 22.84
CA GLU A 449 72.35 39.69 22.98
C GLU A 449 72.79 38.34 23.62
N LYS A 450 73.34 37.43 22.79
CA LYS A 450 74.77 36.99 22.71
C LYS A 450 75.26 35.99 23.79
N LYS A 451 75.55 34.73 23.38
CA LYS A 451 76.92 34.12 23.27
C LYS A 451 76.88 32.58 23.14
N GLN A 452 77.66 32.10 22.16
CA GLN A 452 78.18 30.74 21.88
C GLN A 452 79.26 30.30 22.92
N PRO A 453 79.98 29.14 22.78
CA PRO A 453 79.65 27.76 22.34
C PRO A 453 80.32 26.62 23.20
N GLY A 454 80.05 25.34 22.90
CA GLY A 454 80.89 24.15 23.23
C GLY A 454 80.05 22.86 23.46
N LEU A 455 80.04 21.83 22.58
CA LEU A 455 80.97 20.67 22.48
C LEU A 455 81.01 19.84 23.78
N ILE A 456 80.77 18.52 23.92
CA ILE A 456 80.67 17.27 23.12
C ILE A 456 79.79 16.30 23.98
N GLU A 457 78.93 15.43 23.45
CA GLU A 457 79.06 13.94 23.39
C GLU A 457 77.61 13.42 23.48
N GLY A 458 77.07 12.44 22.74
CA GLY A 458 77.55 11.51 21.75
C GLY A 458 76.40 10.54 21.46
N PHE A 459 76.41 9.95 20.27
CA PHE A 459 75.78 8.67 19.92
C PHE A 459 74.24 8.53 19.87
N LEU A 460 73.75 8.50 18.61
CA LEU A 460 72.83 7.54 17.97
C LEU A 460 72.04 8.33 16.90
N GLY A 461 72.53 8.43 15.66
CA GLY A 461 72.24 7.43 14.62
C GLY A 461 70.79 7.64 14.16
N GLY A 462 70.49 8.53 13.21
CA GLY A 462 70.85 8.43 11.79
C GLY A 462 69.82 7.54 11.08
N LEU A 463 69.22 7.86 9.94
CA LEU A 463 69.41 8.94 8.99
C LEU A 463 68.24 8.79 7.98
N PHE A 464 67.34 9.78 7.92
CA PHE A 464 66.60 10.06 6.70
C PHE A 464 67.58 10.64 5.67
N GLY A 465 67.51 10.20 4.42
CA GLY A 465 68.38 10.68 3.35
C GLY A 465 67.69 10.71 2.00
N SER A 466 67.00 11.80 1.71
CA SER A 466 66.51 12.17 0.38
C SER A 466 67.66 12.38 -0.61
N ARG A 467 67.45 12.02 -1.89
CA ARG A 467 68.08 12.72 -3.03
C ARG A 467 67.27 12.62 -4.33
N LYS A 468 66.99 13.80 -4.89
CA LYS A 468 66.51 14.13 -6.25
C LYS A 468 67.41 13.55 -7.36
N LYS A 469 66.85 13.16 -8.53
CA LYS A 469 66.71 14.02 -9.75
C LYS A 469 66.09 13.25 -10.96
N ALA A 470 65.09 13.89 -11.57
CA ALA A 470 64.73 14.02 -13.01
C ALA A 470 64.78 12.83 -13.99
N ASN A 471 63.63 12.50 -14.60
CA ASN A 471 63.40 12.76 -16.04
C ASN A 471 61.90 12.73 -16.44
N GLN A 472 61.60 13.40 -17.55
CA GLN A 472 60.27 13.72 -18.13
C GLN A 472 59.49 12.53 -18.71
N GLY A 473 58.16 12.67 -18.80
CA GLY A 473 57.31 11.89 -19.71
C GLY A 473 55.82 12.18 -19.51
N LEU A 474 55.21 12.88 -20.48
CA LEU A 474 53.79 13.23 -20.56
C LEU A 474 52.86 12.00 -20.63
N GLY A 475 51.67 12.09 -20.03
CA GLY A 475 50.57 11.14 -20.18
C GLY A 475 49.34 11.56 -19.39
N TYR A 476 48.63 12.57 -19.92
CA TYR A 476 47.38 13.13 -19.42
C TYR A 476 46.19 12.24 -19.80
N ASP A 477 45.16 12.24 -18.95
CA ASP A 477 43.73 11.95 -19.19
C ASP A 477 43.33 10.75 -20.04
N LEU A 478 42.76 9.73 -19.38
CA LEU A 478 41.67 8.89 -19.90
C LEU A 478 41.09 8.01 -18.78
N ALA A 479 40.40 8.63 -17.82
CA ALA A 479 39.58 7.90 -16.85
C ALA A 479 38.49 8.78 -16.23
N ASP A 480 37.77 9.57 -17.03
CA ASP A 480 36.58 10.29 -16.52
C ASP A 480 35.66 10.75 -17.65
N SER A 481 35.02 9.83 -18.38
CA SER A 481 33.91 10.21 -19.26
C SER A 481 32.97 9.07 -19.70
N ILE A 482 32.75 8.02 -18.91
CA ILE A 482 31.72 7.01 -19.25
C ILE A 482 31.03 6.54 -17.95
N GLY A 483 30.21 7.41 -17.37
CA GLY A 483 29.39 7.07 -16.19
C GLY A 483 28.22 8.02 -15.96
N ASN A 484 28.40 9.31 -16.23
CA ASN A 484 27.43 10.34 -15.81
C ASN A 484 26.41 10.78 -16.88
N LYS A 485 26.16 10.00 -17.94
CA LYS A 485 25.22 10.40 -19.00
C LYS A 485 24.01 9.48 -19.23
N ILE A 486 23.92 8.34 -18.57
CA ILE A 486 22.77 7.43 -18.76
C ILE A 486 21.65 7.70 -17.74
N ASN A 487 21.94 8.27 -16.57
CA ASN A 487 20.92 8.46 -15.53
C ASN A 487 20.02 9.70 -15.70
N LYS A 488 20.40 10.71 -16.49
CA LYS A 488 19.63 11.97 -16.62
C LYS A 488 18.44 11.92 -17.58
N GLN A 489 18.32 10.88 -18.42
CA GLN A 489 17.24 10.80 -19.41
C GLN A 489 16.01 10.02 -18.95
N VAL A 490 16.14 9.16 -17.92
CA VAL A 490 15.01 8.39 -17.37
C VAL A 490 14.23 9.21 -16.32
N THR A 491 14.90 10.10 -15.58
CA THR A 491 14.31 10.93 -14.52
C THR A 491 13.34 12.01 -15.03
N ASN A 492 13.51 12.48 -16.28
CA ASN A 492 12.70 13.55 -16.87
C ASN A 492 11.32 13.11 -17.40
N ALA A 493 11.01 11.80 -17.34
CA ALA A 493 9.72 11.26 -17.80
C ALA A 493 8.71 11.12 -16.65
N ILE A 494 9.16 10.85 -15.42
CA ILE A 494 8.29 10.59 -14.26
C ILE A 494 7.93 11.89 -13.52
N SER A 495 8.86 12.84 -13.44
CA SER A 495 8.65 14.12 -12.72
C SER A 495 7.61 15.06 -13.38
N ARG A 496 7.36 14.94 -14.69
CA ARG A 496 6.42 15.83 -15.40
C ARG A 496 4.94 15.43 -15.27
N SER A 497 4.60 14.22 -14.83
CA SER A 497 3.20 13.82 -14.64
C SER A 497 2.64 14.30 -13.29
N VAL A 498 3.41 14.15 -12.21
CA VAL A 498 2.93 14.42 -10.83
C VAL A 498 2.64 15.91 -10.61
N MET A 499 3.51 16.83 -11.05
CA MET A 499 3.26 18.27 -10.89
C MET A 499 2.43 18.91 -12.01
N GLY A 500 2.35 18.28 -13.19
CA GLY A 500 1.56 18.76 -14.32
C GLY A 500 0.05 18.67 -14.07
N VAL A 501 -0.39 17.65 -13.34
CA VAL A 501 -1.80 17.39 -13.03
C VAL A 501 -2.28 18.20 -11.83
N ILE A 502 -1.46 18.36 -10.77
CA ILE A 502 -1.80 19.19 -9.60
C ILE A 502 -2.04 20.66 -10.02
N LYS A 503 -1.27 21.18 -10.97
CA LYS A 503 -1.46 22.54 -11.49
C LYS A 503 -2.72 22.70 -12.36
N ASN A 504 -3.19 21.62 -13.00
CA ASN A 504 -4.43 21.60 -13.78
C ASN A 504 -5.67 21.27 -12.94
N MET A 505 -5.51 20.72 -11.73
CA MET A 505 -6.59 20.50 -10.77
C MET A 505 -6.95 21.76 -9.95
N MET A 506 -6.06 22.76 -9.90
CA MET A 506 -6.31 24.05 -9.23
C MET A 506 -6.84 25.14 -10.18
N LYS A 507 -7.27 24.75 -11.39
CA LYS A 507 -8.02 25.58 -12.34
C LYS A 507 -9.31 24.87 -12.70
#